data_AF-A0A8H3F697-F1
#
_entry.id   AF-A0A8H3F697-F1
#
_cell.length_a   1.000
_cell.length_b   1.000
_cell.length_c   1.000
_cell.angle_alpha   90.00
_cell.angle_beta   90.00
_cell.angle_gamma   90.00
#
_symmetry.space_group_name_H-M   'P 1'
#
loop_
_entity.id
_entity.type
_entity.pdbx_description
1 polymer ?
#
loop_
_entity_poly.entity_id
_entity_poly.type
_entity_poly.pdbx_seq_one_letter_code
_entity_poly.pdbx_strand_id
1 'polypeptide(L)'
;MVVFNYLVPAMVLTATVQNVLPIGSGSLSTGGSLVLGHTTNGTLISEPGSNKFETPINATISHTNDWPTVDPDLLHSRPDFIGLVSTDDGAYLQIHATGIQAVTPEVAAITSGLTNNASLPYGAFYSGA
;
A
#
# COMPACT_ATOMS: atom_id res chain seq x y z
N MET A 1 -34.29 -9.90 11.20
CA MET A 1 -33.19 -9.18 11.87
C MET A 1 -32.04 -9.14 10.89
N VAL A 2 -31.69 -7.96 10.37
CA VAL A 2 -30.61 -7.81 9.38
C VAL A 2 -29.32 -7.58 10.15
N VAL A 3 -28.33 -8.45 9.96
CA VAL A 3 -26.99 -8.28 10.52
C VAL A 3 -26.25 -7.27 9.64
N PHE A 4 -25.93 -6.10 10.21
CA PHE A 4 -25.04 -5.16 9.55
C PHE A 4 -23.60 -5.53 9.87
N ASN A 5 -22.82 -5.85 8.83
CA ASN A 5 -21.38 -5.89 8.92
C ASN A 5 -20.88 -4.43 8.84
N TYR A 6 -20.12 -3.99 9.84
CA TYR A 6 -19.41 -2.72 9.78
C TYR A 6 -17.92 -2.98 10.00
N LEU A 7 -17.09 -2.23 9.28
CA LEU A 7 -15.65 -2.25 9.46
C LEU A 7 -15.28 -1.26 10.56
N VAL A 8 -14.35 -1.65 11.42
CA VAL A 8 -13.70 -0.76 12.38
C VAL A 8 -12.22 -0.73 12.02
N PRO A 9 -11.57 0.44 11.97
CA PRO A 9 -10.13 0.50 11.76
C PRO A 9 -9.40 -0.31 12.83
N ALA A 10 -8.52 -1.21 12.39
CA ALA A 10 -7.75 -2.09 13.27
C ALA A 10 -6.30 -1.63 13.37
N MET A 11 -5.69 -1.28 12.23
CA MET A 11 -4.28 -0.93 12.10
C MET A 11 -4.10 0.12 11.01
N VAL A 12 -3.04 0.90 11.13
CA VAL A 12 -2.57 1.89 10.15
C VAL A 12 -1.17 1.50 9.70
N LEU A 13 -1.02 1.32 8.40
CA LEU A 13 0.25 1.17 7.71
C LEU A 13 0.72 2.54 7.22
N THR A 14 1.90 2.98 7.67
CA THR A 14 2.60 4.15 7.11
C THR A 14 3.90 3.69 6.49
N ALA A 15 4.19 4.13 5.27
CA ALA A 15 5.40 3.74 4.53
C ALA A 15 5.97 4.95 3.78
N THR A 16 7.29 5.10 3.82
CA THR A 16 8.02 6.14 3.08
C THR A 16 8.68 5.54 1.84
N VAL A 17 8.14 5.88 0.67
CA VAL A 17 8.73 5.51 -0.62
C VAL A 17 9.87 6.48 -0.93
N GLN A 18 11.10 5.97 -1.04
CA GLN A 18 12.29 6.78 -1.33
C GLN A 18 12.40 7.09 -2.82
N ASN A 19 12.14 6.09 -3.66
CA ASN A 19 12.29 6.20 -5.09
C ASN A 19 11.34 5.24 -5.80
N VAL A 20 10.97 5.65 -7.01
CA VAL A 20 10.10 4.89 -7.90
C VAL A 20 10.92 4.53 -9.13
N LEU A 21 11.07 3.23 -9.40
CA LEU A 21 11.87 2.72 -10.50
C LEU A 21 10.96 2.10 -11.55
N PRO A 22 10.97 2.57 -12.80
CA PRO A 22 10.26 1.90 -13.89
C PRO A 22 10.98 0.58 -14.22
N ILE A 23 10.29 -0.55 -14.07
CA ILE A 23 10.84 -1.88 -14.36
C ILE A 23 10.43 -2.35 -15.75
N GLY A 24 9.22 -1.99 -16.19
CA GLY A 24 8.75 -2.22 -17.55
C GLY A 24 7.72 -1.17 -17.93
N SER A 25 8.11 -0.15 -18.69
CA SER A 25 7.21 0.94 -19.11
C SER A 25 6.48 0.57 -20.40
N GLY A 26 5.27 -0.01 -20.29
CA GLY A 26 4.47 -0.43 -21.45
C GLY A 26 5.00 -1.65 -22.18
N SER A 27 5.96 -2.37 -21.59
CA SER A 27 6.66 -3.51 -22.20
C SER A 27 6.28 -4.87 -21.59
N LEU A 28 5.34 -4.90 -20.65
CA LEU A 28 4.81 -6.16 -20.15
C LEU A 28 4.07 -6.88 -21.28
N SER A 29 4.07 -8.21 -21.26
CA SER A 29 3.33 -9.02 -22.24
C SER A 29 1.83 -8.74 -22.24
N THR A 30 1.30 -8.20 -21.14
CA THR A 30 -0.08 -7.75 -21.00
C THR A 30 -0.35 -6.39 -21.67
N GLY A 31 0.69 -5.65 -22.08
CA GLY A 31 0.61 -4.26 -22.56
C GLY A 31 0.62 -3.20 -21.46
N GLY A 32 0.68 -3.62 -20.19
CA GLY A 32 0.73 -2.73 -19.02
C GLY A 32 2.14 -2.26 -18.67
N SER A 33 2.26 -1.59 -17.53
CA SER A 33 3.55 -1.15 -16.97
C SER A 33 3.80 -1.71 -15.57
N LEU A 34 5.06 -2.01 -15.25
CA LEU A 34 5.50 -2.40 -13.91
C LEU A 34 6.45 -1.36 -13.35
N VAL A 35 6.23 -1.01 -12.09
CA VAL A 35 7.02 -0.05 -11.34
C VAL A 35 7.42 -0.67 -10.00
N LEU A 36 8.57 -0.28 -9.47
CA LEU A 36 9.01 -0.61 -8.12
C LEU A 36 9.01 0.64 -7.25
N GLY A 37 8.13 0.67 -6.25
CA GLY A 37 8.14 1.64 -5.15
C GLY A 37 9.06 1.14 -4.04
N HIS A 38 10.32 1.59 -4.03
CA HIS A 38 11.27 1.20 -3.01
C HIS A 38 11.02 2.00 -1.73
N THR A 39 10.67 1.28 -0.65
CA THR A 39 10.28 1.86 0.63
C THR A 39 11.42 1.71 1.65
N THR A 40 11.78 2.79 2.34
CA THR A 40 12.93 2.81 3.25
C THR A 40 12.59 2.62 4.72
N ASN A 41 11.42 3.10 5.13
CA ASN A 41 10.95 2.99 6.50
C ASN A 41 9.42 3.03 6.54
N GLY A 42 8.87 2.66 7.68
CA GLY A 42 7.44 2.67 7.91
C GLY A 42 7.07 2.09 9.26
N THR A 43 5.80 2.18 9.58
CA THR A 43 5.22 1.62 10.80
C THR A 43 3.91 0.90 10.49
N LEU A 44 3.63 -0.13 11.28
CA LEU A 44 2.33 -0.77 11.37
C LEU A 44 1.87 -0.64 12.81
N ILE A 45 0.83 0.15 13.06
CA ILE A 45 0.39 0.49 14.41
C ILE A 45 -1.11 0.25 14.53
N SER A 46 -1.55 -0.36 15.62
CA SER A 46 -2.98 -0.50 15.92
C SER A 46 -3.67 0.87 16.09
N GLU A 47 -4.90 0.97 15.60
CA GLU A 47 -5.69 2.20 15.74
C GLU A 47 -5.98 2.48 17.22
N PRO A 48 -5.68 3.70 17.73
CA PRO A 48 -5.96 4.07 19.11
C PRO A 48 -7.45 3.97 19.45
N GLY A 49 -7.80 3.34 20.57
CA GLY A 49 -9.19 3.25 21.04
C GLY A 49 -10.05 2.23 20.29
N SER A 50 -9.46 1.40 19.41
CA SER A 50 -10.13 0.23 18.85
C SER A 50 -10.26 -0.86 19.93
N ASN A 51 -11.18 -0.69 20.88
CA ASN A 51 -11.53 -1.71 21.89
C ASN A 51 -12.12 -3.00 21.28
N LYS A 52 -12.05 -3.16 19.95
CA LYS A 52 -12.54 -4.29 19.17
C LYS A 52 -11.43 -5.06 18.47
N PHE A 53 -10.20 -4.54 18.43
CA PHE A 53 -9.03 -5.26 17.93
C PHE A 53 -8.13 -5.59 19.13
N GLU A 54 -8.13 -6.86 19.53
CA GLU A 54 -7.61 -7.28 20.84
C GLU A 54 -6.09 -7.30 20.94
N THR A 55 -5.39 -7.40 19.80
CA THR A 55 -3.93 -7.49 19.76
C THR A 55 -3.32 -6.14 19.40
N PRO A 56 -2.76 -5.39 20.36
CA PRO A 56 -2.03 -4.17 20.04
C PRO A 56 -0.77 -4.54 19.25
N ILE A 57 -0.63 -3.94 18.07
CA ILE A 57 0.55 -4.05 17.22
C ILE A 57 1.23 -2.68 17.24
N ASN A 58 2.50 -2.69 17.61
CA ASN A 58 3.40 -1.55 17.49
C ASN A 58 4.68 -2.04 16.83
N ALA A 59 4.84 -1.72 15.55
CA ALA A 59 5.87 -2.35 14.76
C ALA A 59 6.49 -1.43 13.72
N THR A 60 7.75 -1.73 13.42
CA THR A 60 8.53 -1.06 12.38
C THR A 60 8.63 -1.96 11.16
N ILE A 61 8.57 -1.35 9.98
CA ILE A 61 8.63 -2.11 8.73
C ILE A 61 10.03 -2.00 8.14
N SER A 62 10.51 -3.11 7.64
CA SER A 62 11.81 -3.29 7.02
C SER A 62 11.66 -4.14 5.76
N HIS A 63 12.63 -4.07 4.85
CA HIS A 63 12.68 -4.92 3.66
C HIS A 63 11.38 -4.89 2.85
N THR A 64 10.87 -3.69 2.60
CA THR A 64 9.59 -3.45 1.92
C THR A 64 9.76 -3.04 0.48
N ASN A 65 8.93 -3.59 -0.39
CA ASN A 65 8.77 -3.13 -1.76
C ASN A 65 7.28 -3.14 -2.13
N ASP A 66 6.88 -2.14 -2.91
CA ASP A 66 5.63 -2.17 -3.66
C ASP A 66 5.93 -2.41 -5.14
N TRP A 67 5.23 -3.34 -5.76
CA TRP A 67 5.38 -3.67 -7.18
C TRP A 67 4.12 -3.35 -7.99
N PRO A 68 3.68 -2.08 -8.03
CA PRO A 68 2.43 -1.73 -8.68
C PRO A 68 2.53 -1.98 -10.19
N THR A 69 1.54 -2.72 -10.69
CA THR A 69 1.30 -2.86 -12.13
C THR A 69 0.22 -1.86 -12.55
N VAL A 70 0.45 -1.11 -13.62
CA VAL A 70 -0.58 -0.28 -14.27
C VAL A 70 -1.13 -1.06 -15.45
N ASP A 71 -2.44 -1.24 -15.48
CA ASP A 71 -3.13 -1.98 -16.54
C ASP A 71 -3.05 -1.22 -17.88
N PRO A 72 -3.20 -1.91 -19.03
CA PRO A 72 -3.10 -1.29 -20.35
C PRO A 72 -4.14 -0.20 -20.62
N ASP A 73 -5.26 -0.21 -19.88
CA ASP A 73 -6.30 0.81 -19.97
C ASP A 73 -5.88 2.16 -19.36
N LEU A 74 -4.78 2.18 -18.59
CA LEU A 74 -4.30 3.33 -17.82
C LEU A 74 -5.30 3.87 -16.80
N LEU A 75 -6.36 3.11 -16.50
CA LEU A 75 -7.40 3.46 -15.53
C LEU A 75 -7.22 2.70 -14.22
N HIS A 76 -6.57 1.54 -14.24
CA HIS A 76 -6.39 0.71 -13.07
C HIS A 76 -4.90 0.47 -12.76
N SER A 77 -4.60 0.50 -11.46
CA SER A 77 -3.32 0.08 -10.91
C SER A 77 -3.54 -1.02 -9.88
N ARG A 78 -2.63 -1.98 -9.85
CA ARG A 78 -2.64 -3.18 -9.01
C ARG A 78 -1.40 -3.13 -8.11
N PRO A 79 -1.50 -2.52 -6.92
CA PRO A 79 -0.43 -2.54 -5.95
C PRO A 79 -0.14 -3.95 -5.45
N ASP A 80 1.11 -4.18 -5.08
CA ASP A 80 1.60 -5.44 -4.53
C ASP A 80 2.69 -5.12 -3.51
N PHE A 81 2.25 -4.66 -2.34
CA PHE A 81 3.11 -4.26 -1.25
C PHE A 81 3.44 -5.48 -0.39
N ILE A 82 4.72 -5.83 -0.31
CA ILE A 82 5.21 -6.89 0.56
C ILE A 82 6.33 -6.37 1.46
N GLY A 83 6.33 -6.81 2.72
CA GLY A 83 7.32 -6.36 3.69
C GLY A 83 7.45 -7.25 4.91
N LEU A 84 8.54 -7.03 5.64
CA LEU A 84 8.79 -7.63 6.94
C LEU A 84 8.55 -6.58 8.03
N VAL A 85 7.73 -6.93 9.00
CA VAL A 85 7.38 -6.10 10.15
C VAL A 85 8.03 -6.70 11.39
N SER A 86 8.72 -5.86 12.17
CA SER A 86 9.31 -6.24 13.47
C SER A 86 8.56 -5.52 14.58
N THR A 87 7.94 -6.28 15.48
CA THR A 87 7.21 -5.75 16.63
C THR A 87 8.17 -5.39 17.77
N ASP A 88 7.73 -4.52 18.67
CA ASP A 88 8.50 -4.11 19.85
C ASP A 88 8.71 -5.23 20.87
N ASP A 89 7.86 -6.26 20.88
CA ASP A 89 8.02 -7.49 21.66
C ASP A 89 8.96 -8.53 21.03
N GLY A 90 9.56 -8.22 19.87
CA GLY A 90 10.57 -9.05 19.22
C GLY A 90 10.04 -10.13 18.28
N ALA A 91 8.74 -10.12 17.97
CA ALA A 91 8.17 -10.96 16.91
C ALA A 91 8.41 -10.38 15.50
N TYR A 92 8.30 -11.26 14.50
CA TYR A 92 8.36 -10.89 13.09
C TYR A 92 7.07 -11.30 12.38
N LEU A 93 6.51 -10.40 11.59
CA LEU A 93 5.31 -10.62 10.79
C LEU A 93 5.59 -10.28 9.33
N GLN A 94 5.00 -11.02 8.40
CA GLN A 94 4.96 -10.58 7.01
C GLN A 94 3.70 -9.74 6.80
N ILE A 95 3.85 -8.61 6.12
CA ILE A 95 2.72 -7.86 5.58
C ILE A 95 2.68 -8.06 4.07
N HIS A 96 1.47 -8.33 3.57
CA HIS A 96 1.18 -8.39 2.15
C HIS A 96 -0.13 -7.65 1.91
N ALA A 97 -0.08 -6.54 1.19
CA ALA A 97 -1.23 -5.73 0.85
C ALA A 97 -1.34 -5.63 -0.68
N THR A 98 -2.47 -6.11 -1.20
CA THR A 98 -2.77 -6.10 -2.64
C THR A 98 -4.14 -5.49 -2.85
N GLY A 99 -4.43 -5.09 -4.08
CA GLY A 99 -5.75 -4.59 -4.44
C GLY A 99 -5.82 -4.05 -5.84
N ILE A 100 -6.86 -3.27 -6.08
CA ILE A 100 -7.04 -2.48 -7.30
C ILE A 100 -7.31 -1.04 -6.86
N GLN A 101 -6.70 -0.09 -7.55
CA GLN A 101 -6.95 1.33 -7.36
C GLN A 101 -7.16 2.03 -8.70
N ALA A 102 -8.02 3.04 -8.68
CA ALA A 102 -8.19 3.92 -9.83
C ALA A 102 -6.94 4.79 -10.01
N VAL A 103 -6.48 4.93 -11.25
CA VAL A 103 -5.36 5.81 -11.60
C VAL A 103 -5.87 7.24 -11.67
N THR A 104 -5.86 7.93 -10.53
CA THR A 104 -6.03 9.40 -10.50
C THR A 104 -4.76 10.09 -11.02
N PRO A 105 -4.80 11.39 -11.34
CA PRO A 105 -3.61 12.14 -11.74
C PRO A 105 -2.45 12.04 -10.72
N GLU A 106 -2.77 11.98 -9.43
CA GLU A 106 -1.78 11.82 -8.36
C GLU A 106 -1.19 10.40 -8.35
N VAL A 107 -2.02 9.36 -8.54
CA VAL A 107 -1.54 7.97 -8.70
C VAL A 107 -0.62 7.85 -9.91
N ALA A 108 -0.99 8.48 -11.04
CA ALA A 108 -0.17 8.52 -12.25
C ALA A 108 1.16 9.25 -12.01
N ALA A 109 1.16 10.36 -11.26
CA ALA A 109 2.38 11.08 -10.90
C ALA A 109 3.32 10.21 -10.05
N ILE A 110 2.78 9.56 -9.00
CA ILE A 110 3.55 8.66 -8.13
C ILE A 110 4.14 7.51 -8.95
N THR A 111 3.33 6.82 -9.75
CA THR A 111 3.78 5.65 -10.53
C THR A 111 4.71 6.01 -11.69
N SER A 112 4.70 7.25 -12.17
CA SER A 112 5.66 7.75 -13.17
C SER A 112 6.95 8.32 -12.57
N GLY A 113 7.08 8.34 -11.24
CA GLY A 113 8.25 8.88 -10.54
C GLY A 113 8.29 10.41 -10.42
N LEU A 114 7.18 11.09 -10.73
CA LEU A 114 7.00 12.51 -10.46
C LEU A 114 6.61 12.67 -8.98
N THR A 115 7.59 13.00 -8.13
CA THR A 115 7.38 13.20 -6.70
C THR A 115 7.02 14.64 -6.40
N ASN A 116 5.77 15.03 -6.65
CA ASN A 116 5.24 16.36 -6.30
C ASN A 116 4.47 16.35 -4.97
N ASN A 117 5.01 15.67 -3.93
CA ASN A 117 4.51 15.66 -2.55
C ASN A 117 2.96 15.59 -2.43
N ALA A 118 2.30 14.89 -3.36
CA ALA A 118 0.86 14.85 -3.41
C ALA A 118 0.35 14.01 -2.24
N SER A 119 -0.35 14.64 -1.30
CA SER A 119 -1.11 13.94 -0.27
C SER A 119 -2.44 13.51 -0.88
N LEU A 120 -2.69 12.20 -0.91
CA LEU A 120 -3.96 11.65 -1.32
C LEU A 120 -4.91 11.55 -0.11
N PRO A 121 -6.20 11.90 -0.25
CA PRO A 121 -7.18 11.70 0.80
C PRO A 121 -7.29 10.21 1.18
N TYR A 122 -7.60 9.93 2.45
CA TYR A 122 -7.92 8.58 2.91
C TYR A 122 -9.07 7.99 2.07
N GLY A 123 -8.89 6.74 1.59
CA GLY A 123 -9.85 6.07 0.70
C GLY A 123 -9.73 6.43 -0.78
N ALA A 124 -8.84 7.36 -1.16
CA ALA A 124 -8.49 7.61 -2.56
C ALA A 124 -7.48 6.59 -3.11
N PHE A 125 -6.84 5.82 -2.23
CA PHE A 125 -5.81 4.83 -2.53
C PHE A 125 -6.10 3.55 -1.73
N TYR A 126 -5.97 2.39 -2.37
CA TYR A 126 -6.47 1.07 -1.95
C TYR A 126 -7.98 1.01 -1.66
N SER A 127 -8.76 0.55 -2.64
CA SER A 127 -10.10 -0.01 -2.40
C SER A 127 -10.04 -1.53 -2.54
N GLY A 128 -10.11 -2.25 -1.42
CA GLY A 128 -10.38 -3.68 -1.42
C GLY A 128 -11.85 -3.91 -1.76
N ALA A 129 -12.12 -4.80 -2.71
CA ALA A 129 -13.45 -5.38 -2.93
C ALA A 129 -13.75 -6.41 -1.84
#